data_AF-J4IQE0-F1
#
_entry.id   AF-J4IQE0-F1
#
_cell.length_a   1.000
_cell.length_b   1.000
_cell.length_c   1.000
_cell.angle_alpha   90.00
_cell.angle_beta   90.00
_cell.angle_gamma   90.00
#
_symmetry.space_group_name_H-M   'P 1'
#
loop_
_entity.id
_entity.type
_entity.pdbx_description
1 polymer ?
#
loop_
_entity_poly.entity_id
_entity_poly.type
_entity_poly.pdbx_seq_one_letter_code
_entity_poly.pdbx_strand_id
1 'polypeptide(L)'
;MRAAVMAPRQTLPSQQRRLKGGTTSFMVVIHVLATVALLPRFWSWQGLVAFGVLYWMTVLGVTLGLHRLVAHRSFEVPGWLERVLVVMGTLACQSGPIDWVALHRHHHRFSDQPNDHHDAGRGLWWSHSEWMLHDIPALKEKHRYAGDLLSDRFYVWLDRWFLLLQIPLGLALYWYGEAAGVHGGGVGLVLWAIPLRLAVVYHVTWLVNSATHAFGYRNFNSPDLSRNCWWVAVLSFGEGWHNNHHAYPDSARHGLRWFEFDITWMHIRLLRKLGLTRKVRQARYSG
;
A
#
# COMPACT_ATOMS: atom_id res chain seq x y z
N MET A 1 18.15 -5.45 -21.22
CA MET A 1 17.62 -5.36 -19.84
C MET A 1 16.39 -6.24 -19.62
N ARG A 2 15.26 -6.07 -20.34
CA ARG A 2 14.06 -6.93 -20.13
C ARG A 2 14.30 -8.45 -20.30
N ALA A 3 15.17 -8.85 -21.23
CA ALA A 3 15.55 -10.26 -21.35
C ALA A 3 16.17 -10.84 -20.06
N ALA A 4 16.90 -10.03 -19.29
CA ALA A 4 17.45 -10.43 -17.99
C ALA A 4 16.37 -10.46 -16.89
N VAL A 5 15.39 -9.57 -16.96
CA VAL A 5 14.23 -9.55 -16.06
C VAL A 5 13.34 -10.79 -16.26
N MET A 6 13.18 -11.25 -17.50
CA MET A 6 12.39 -12.45 -17.83
C MET A 6 13.17 -13.77 -17.68
N ALA A 7 14.45 -13.71 -17.28
CA ALA A 7 15.25 -14.91 -17.10
C ALA A 7 14.71 -15.77 -15.94
N PRO A 8 14.69 -17.12 -16.09
CA PRO A 8 14.25 -18.02 -15.02
C PRO A 8 14.97 -17.74 -13.71
N ARG A 9 14.19 -17.67 -12.62
CA ARG A 9 14.74 -17.38 -11.30
C ARG A 9 15.33 -18.62 -10.66
N GLN A 10 16.51 -18.46 -10.09
CA GLN A 10 17.07 -19.48 -9.22
C GLN A 10 16.19 -19.65 -7.97
N THR A 11 16.24 -20.86 -7.41
CA THR A 11 15.62 -21.14 -6.12
C THR A 11 16.13 -20.17 -5.05
N LEU A 12 15.27 -19.80 -4.11
CA LEU A 12 15.65 -18.89 -3.04
C LEU A 12 16.86 -19.44 -2.25
N PRO A 13 17.73 -18.56 -1.74
CA PRO A 13 18.72 -18.91 -0.73
C PRO A 13 18.09 -19.66 0.44
N SER A 14 18.82 -20.61 1.03
CA SER A 14 18.31 -21.47 2.12
C SER A 14 17.70 -20.70 3.28
N GLN A 15 18.29 -19.55 3.64
CA GLN A 15 17.81 -18.67 4.71
C GLN A 15 16.42 -18.07 4.40
N GLN A 16 16.14 -17.78 3.13
CA GLN A 16 14.84 -17.24 2.71
C GLN A 16 13.79 -18.32 2.51
N ARG A 17 14.13 -19.62 2.47
CA ARG A 17 13.12 -20.69 2.26
C ARG A 17 12.20 -20.91 3.46
N ARG A 18 12.59 -20.48 4.65
CA ARG A 18 11.77 -20.61 5.86
C ARG A 18 10.75 -19.48 5.95
N LEU A 19 9.51 -19.83 6.29
CA LEU A 19 8.47 -18.84 6.56
C LEU A 19 8.72 -18.13 7.89
N LYS A 20 8.53 -16.82 7.91
CA LYS A 20 8.55 -15.98 9.11
C LYS A 20 7.30 -16.27 9.92
N GLY A 21 7.45 -17.00 11.03
CA GLY A 21 6.32 -17.43 11.87
C GLY A 21 5.41 -16.28 12.30
N GLY A 22 5.97 -15.16 12.77
CA GLY A 22 5.18 -13.99 13.21
C GLY A 22 4.31 -13.40 12.10
N THR A 23 4.90 -13.07 10.94
CA THR A 23 4.16 -12.53 9.79
C THR A 23 3.13 -13.54 9.27
N THR A 24 3.51 -14.81 9.15
CA THR A 24 2.63 -15.87 8.65
C THR A 24 1.41 -16.04 9.54
N SER A 25 1.61 -16.16 10.86
CA SER A 25 0.52 -16.28 11.83
C SER A 25 -0.39 -15.04 11.82
N PHE A 26 0.18 -13.84 11.76
CA PHE A 26 -0.61 -12.61 11.65
C PHE A 26 -1.49 -12.59 10.40
N MET A 27 -0.92 -12.95 9.24
CA MET A 27 -1.68 -13.01 8.00
C MET A 27 -2.81 -14.04 8.08
N VAL A 28 -2.54 -15.25 8.57
CA VAL A 28 -3.58 -16.28 8.75
C VAL A 28 -4.70 -15.79 9.66
N VAL A 29 -4.37 -15.22 10.82
CA VAL A 29 -5.36 -14.71 11.78
C VAL A 29 -6.21 -13.60 11.17
N ILE A 30 -5.62 -12.62 10.48
CA ILE A 30 -6.37 -11.53 9.85
C ILE A 30 -7.35 -12.07 8.79
N HIS A 31 -6.94 -13.04 7.97
CA HIS A 31 -7.82 -13.61 6.94
C HIS A 31 -8.93 -14.48 7.54
N VAL A 32 -8.64 -15.25 8.60
CA VAL A 32 -9.68 -16.01 9.32
C VAL A 32 -10.68 -15.07 9.98
N LEU A 33 -10.22 -13.99 10.63
CA LEU A 33 -11.14 -13.02 11.22
C LEU A 33 -11.94 -12.25 10.15
N ALA A 34 -11.35 -11.99 8.98
CA ALA A 34 -12.05 -11.40 7.84
C ALA A 34 -13.19 -12.30 7.34
N THR A 35 -12.99 -13.61 7.24
CA THR A 35 -14.07 -14.54 6.86
C THR A 35 -15.13 -14.66 7.95
N VAL A 36 -14.72 -14.65 9.23
CA VAL A 36 -15.66 -14.60 10.36
C VAL A 36 -16.52 -13.33 10.32
N ALA A 37 -15.97 -12.18 9.92
CA ALA A 37 -16.71 -10.92 9.79
C ALA A 37 -17.91 -11.02 8.83
N LEU A 38 -17.83 -11.90 7.84
CA LEU A 38 -18.87 -12.10 6.82
C LEU A 38 -20.02 -13.00 7.28
N LEU A 39 -19.95 -13.58 8.48
CA LEU A 39 -21.06 -14.37 9.02
C LEU A 39 -22.29 -13.47 9.25
N PRO A 40 -23.53 -13.94 8.97
CA PRO A 40 -24.75 -13.14 9.10
C PRO A 40 -24.95 -12.48 10.47
N ARG A 41 -24.43 -13.09 11.54
CA ARG A 41 -24.49 -12.55 12.91
C ARG A 41 -23.68 -11.27 13.13
N PHE A 42 -22.73 -10.95 12.24
CA PHE A 42 -21.86 -9.77 12.33
C PHE A 42 -22.13 -8.73 11.23
N TRP A 43 -23.11 -8.98 10.35
CA TRP A 43 -23.47 -8.07 9.27
C TRP A 43 -24.26 -6.85 9.79
N SER A 44 -23.86 -5.64 9.38
CA SER A 44 -24.65 -4.43 9.60
C SER A 44 -24.29 -3.34 8.58
N TRP A 45 -25.23 -2.42 8.33
CA TRP A 45 -24.97 -1.24 7.50
C TRP A 45 -23.87 -0.36 8.09
N GLN A 46 -23.85 -0.23 9.41
CA GLN A 46 -22.82 0.50 10.16
C GLN A 46 -21.44 -0.15 9.98
N GLY A 47 -21.37 -1.49 9.98
CA GLY A 47 -20.15 -2.24 9.69
C GLY A 47 -19.65 -1.98 8.26
N LEU A 48 -20.56 -2.00 7.27
CA LEU A 48 -20.23 -1.69 5.88
C LEU A 48 -19.73 -0.25 5.71
N VAL A 49 -20.38 0.73 6.37
CA VAL A 49 -19.95 2.13 6.34
C VAL A 49 -18.59 2.31 7.01
N ALA A 50 -18.38 1.71 8.19
CA ALA A 50 -17.09 1.75 8.89
C ALA A 50 -15.97 1.14 8.04
N PHE A 51 -16.22 -0.01 7.41
CA PHE A 51 -15.32 -0.62 6.44
C PHE A 51 -15.01 0.35 5.29
N GLY A 52 -16.03 0.93 4.65
CA GLY A 52 -15.87 1.80 3.47
C GLY A 52 -15.09 3.09 3.77
N VAL A 53 -15.40 3.74 4.90
CA VAL A 53 -14.69 4.97 5.34
C VAL A 53 -13.23 4.65 5.66
N LEU A 54 -12.98 3.58 6.41
CA LEU A 54 -11.61 3.21 6.77
C LEU A 54 -10.82 2.66 5.58
N TYR A 55 -11.47 1.96 4.65
CA TYR A 55 -10.88 1.56 3.37
C TYR A 55 -10.43 2.81 2.60
N TRP A 56 -11.31 3.79 2.41
CA TRP A 56 -10.97 5.03 1.71
C TRP A 56 -9.82 5.76 2.40
N MET A 57 -9.91 5.93 3.72
CA MET A 57 -8.89 6.60 4.51
C MET A 57 -7.52 5.90 4.41
N THR A 58 -7.49 4.58 4.53
CA THR A 58 -6.23 3.82 4.54
C THR A 58 -5.62 3.67 3.16
N VAL A 59 -6.42 3.39 2.13
CA VAL A 59 -5.93 3.36 0.73
C VAL A 59 -5.41 4.73 0.35
N LEU A 60 -6.17 5.81 0.58
CA LEU A 60 -5.68 7.17 0.33
C LEU A 60 -4.42 7.49 1.14
N GLY A 61 -4.32 7.06 2.40
CA GLY A 61 -3.13 7.24 3.22
C GLY A 61 -1.89 6.55 2.64
N VAL A 62 -2.05 5.34 2.09
CA VAL A 62 -0.96 4.63 1.39
C VAL A 62 -0.60 5.35 0.09
N THR A 63 -1.57 5.67 -0.76
CA THR A 63 -1.32 6.23 -2.10
C THR A 63 -0.88 7.69 -2.07
N LEU A 64 -1.58 8.53 -1.32
CA LEU A 64 -1.29 9.96 -1.21
C LEU A 64 -0.13 10.21 -0.24
N GLY A 65 -0.19 9.59 0.95
CA GLY A 65 0.73 9.82 2.05
C GLY A 65 2.05 9.08 1.91
N LEU A 66 2.03 7.75 2.04
CA LEU A 66 3.27 6.96 2.02
C LEU A 66 3.94 6.96 0.64
N HIS A 67 3.15 6.76 -0.42
CA HIS A 67 3.67 6.58 -1.76
C HIS A 67 4.09 7.90 -2.42
N ARG A 68 3.12 8.75 -2.82
CA ARG A 68 3.42 9.95 -3.63
C ARG A 68 4.07 11.08 -2.82
N LEU A 69 3.66 11.28 -1.56
CA LEU A 69 4.20 12.34 -0.71
C LEU A 69 5.55 11.94 -0.10
N VAL A 70 5.63 10.84 0.64
CA VAL A 70 6.85 10.50 1.40
C VAL A 70 7.89 9.74 0.58
N ALA A 71 7.49 8.67 -0.13
CA ALA A 71 8.44 7.85 -0.87
C ALA A 71 9.01 8.59 -2.10
N HIS A 72 8.14 9.24 -2.89
CA HIS A 72 8.54 9.92 -4.14
C HIS A 72 8.75 11.43 -4.02
N ARG A 73 8.29 12.08 -2.94
CA ARG A 73 8.41 13.55 -2.79
C ARG A 73 7.85 14.31 -4.00
N SER A 74 6.77 13.80 -4.59
CA SER A 74 6.17 14.34 -5.82
C SER A 74 5.45 15.68 -5.58
N PHE A 75 5.18 16.03 -4.32
CA PHE A 75 4.65 17.32 -3.88
C PHE A 75 5.01 17.53 -2.39
N GLU A 76 4.79 18.73 -1.88
CA GLU A 76 4.97 19.10 -0.48
C GLU A 76 3.65 19.58 0.14
N VAL A 77 3.45 19.32 1.43
CA VAL A 77 2.31 19.80 2.23
C VAL A 77 2.79 20.34 3.58
N PRO A 78 1.98 21.12 4.35
CA PRO A 78 2.32 21.46 5.73
C PRO A 78 2.62 20.22 6.57
N GLY A 79 3.58 20.31 7.48
CA GLY A 79 4.06 19.15 8.26
C GLY A 79 2.98 18.44 9.08
N TRP A 80 1.97 19.17 9.59
CA TRP A 80 0.83 18.55 10.28
C TRP A 80 0.00 17.67 9.34
N LEU A 81 -0.18 18.09 8.08
CA LEU A 81 -0.96 17.35 7.09
C LEU A 81 -0.20 16.12 6.61
N GLU A 82 1.12 16.24 6.41
CA GLU A 82 1.99 15.08 6.13
C GLU A 82 1.83 14.01 7.22
N ARG A 83 1.91 14.40 8.48
CA ARG A 83 1.77 13.48 9.62
C ARG A 83 0.39 12.81 9.67
N VAL A 84 -0.69 13.55 9.38
CA VAL A 84 -2.04 12.98 9.28
C VAL A 84 -2.12 11.93 8.17
N LEU A 85 -1.62 12.26 6.97
CA LEU A 85 -1.64 11.34 5.82
C LEU A 85 -0.79 10.08 6.07
N VAL A 86 0.34 10.23 6.75
CA VAL A 86 1.20 9.11 7.14
C VAL A 86 0.51 8.22 8.18
N VAL A 87 -0.19 8.79 9.17
CA VAL A 87 -0.99 7.99 10.13
C VAL A 87 -2.10 7.23 9.40
N MET A 88 -2.81 7.88 8.47
CA MET A 88 -3.82 7.23 7.64
C MET A 88 -3.23 6.02 6.88
N GLY A 89 -2.05 6.15 6.28
CA GLY A 89 -1.37 5.05 5.59
C GLY A 89 -0.87 3.97 6.54
N THR A 90 -0.38 4.36 7.72
CA THR A 90 0.12 3.42 8.75
C THR A 90 -1.01 2.54 9.29
N LEU A 91 -2.25 3.04 9.35
CA LEU A 91 -3.45 2.26 9.69
C LEU A 91 -3.79 1.16 8.66
N ALA A 92 -3.14 1.13 7.50
CA ALA A 92 -3.24 0.02 6.55
C ALA A 92 -2.40 -1.21 6.98
N CYS A 93 -1.54 -1.08 8.01
CA CYS A 93 -0.71 -2.15 8.56
C CYS A 93 0.23 -2.87 7.56
N GLN A 94 0.73 -2.16 6.55
CA GLN A 94 1.60 -2.73 5.51
C GLN A 94 3.10 -2.68 5.86
N SER A 95 3.45 -2.93 7.12
CA SER A 95 4.71 -2.51 7.77
C SER A 95 4.68 -1.06 8.26
N GLY A 96 5.68 -0.70 9.07
CA GLY A 96 5.91 0.68 9.49
C GLY A 96 6.27 1.59 8.31
N PRO A 97 6.02 2.91 8.40
CA PRO A 97 6.27 3.83 7.29
C PRO A 97 7.73 3.90 6.83
N ILE A 98 8.72 3.66 7.71
CA ILE A 98 10.13 3.69 7.31
C ILE A 98 10.45 2.44 6.50
N ASP A 99 10.06 1.27 6.99
CA ASP A 99 10.27 0.02 6.30
C ASP A 99 9.51 -0.02 4.96
N TRP A 100 8.26 0.47 4.92
CA TRP A 100 7.46 0.58 3.69
C TRP A 100 8.16 1.46 2.64
N VAL A 101 8.60 2.67 3.04
CA VAL A 101 9.27 3.60 2.12
C VAL A 101 10.64 3.06 1.67
N ALA A 102 11.39 2.42 2.56
CA ALA A 102 12.67 1.80 2.22
C ALA A 102 12.49 0.69 1.17
N LEU A 103 11.53 -0.21 1.38
CA LEU A 103 11.22 -1.29 0.44
C LEU A 103 10.73 -0.74 -0.89
N HIS A 104 9.83 0.25 -0.87
CA HIS A 104 9.30 0.86 -2.10
C HIS A 104 10.39 1.53 -2.93
N ARG A 105 11.27 2.34 -2.30
CA ARG A 105 12.40 2.97 -3.00
C ARG A 105 13.42 1.93 -3.51
N HIS A 106 13.64 0.86 -2.76
CA HIS A 106 14.45 -0.28 -3.22
C HIS A 106 13.81 -0.96 -4.44
N HIS A 107 12.49 -1.19 -4.42
CA HIS A 107 11.75 -1.75 -5.55
C HIS A 107 11.92 -0.89 -6.80
N HIS A 108 11.72 0.44 -6.72
CA HIS A 108 11.94 1.31 -7.88
C HIS A 108 13.35 1.22 -8.48
N ARG A 109 14.36 0.99 -7.65
CA ARG A 109 15.75 0.85 -8.10
C ARG A 109 16.01 -0.48 -8.81
N PHE A 110 15.33 -1.55 -8.37
CA PHE A 110 15.64 -2.92 -8.76
C PHE A 110 14.44 -3.69 -9.32
N SER A 111 13.38 -2.99 -9.73
CA SER A 111 12.09 -3.57 -10.10
C SER A 111 12.24 -4.76 -11.04
N ASP A 112 11.64 -5.89 -10.65
CA ASP A 112 11.70 -7.17 -11.36
C ASP A 112 13.12 -7.70 -11.62
N GLN A 113 14.09 -7.33 -10.79
CA GLN A 113 15.42 -7.95 -10.76
C GLN A 113 15.49 -8.96 -9.61
N PRO A 114 16.45 -9.90 -9.61
CA PRO A 114 16.50 -10.96 -8.60
C PRO A 114 16.61 -10.50 -7.14
N ASN A 115 17.08 -9.28 -6.90
CA ASN A 115 17.17 -8.67 -5.56
C ASN A 115 15.93 -7.88 -5.16
N ASP A 116 14.95 -7.68 -6.06
CA ASP A 116 13.64 -7.14 -5.71
C ASP A 116 12.84 -8.16 -4.88
N HIS A 117 12.22 -7.68 -3.81
CA HIS A 117 11.57 -8.55 -2.84
C HIS A 117 10.26 -9.11 -3.38
N HIS A 118 9.51 -8.33 -4.16
CA HIS A 118 8.29 -8.80 -4.85
C HIS A 118 8.49 -8.92 -6.37
N ASP A 119 9.69 -9.37 -6.78
CA ASP A 119 10.08 -9.66 -8.17
C ASP A 119 9.01 -10.49 -8.91
N ALA A 120 8.34 -9.89 -9.90
CA ALA A 120 7.30 -10.56 -10.67
C ALA A 120 7.85 -11.71 -11.54
N GLY A 121 9.16 -11.75 -11.80
CA GLY A 121 9.84 -12.85 -12.47
C GLY A 121 9.80 -14.19 -11.70
N ARG A 122 9.47 -14.16 -10.40
CA ARG A 122 9.24 -15.37 -9.58
C ARG A 122 7.79 -15.87 -9.65
N GLY A 123 6.90 -15.15 -10.32
CA GLY A 123 5.50 -15.52 -10.54
C GLY A 123 4.50 -14.63 -9.81
N LEU A 124 3.23 -14.84 -10.16
CA LEU A 124 2.11 -14.05 -9.66
C LEU A 124 1.93 -14.16 -8.14
N TRP A 125 2.03 -15.37 -7.57
CA TRP A 125 1.86 -15.53 -6.12
C TRP A 125 3.03 -14.99 -5.30
N TRP A 126 4.25 -15.14 -5.82
CA TRP A 126 5.43 -14.52 -5.24
C TRP A 126 5.25 -13.01 -5.09
N SER A 127 4.98 -12.33 -6.20
CA SER A 127 4.83 -10.86 -6.24
C SER A 127 3.58 -10.37 -5.49
N HIS A 128 2.52 -11.18 -5.42
CA HIS A 128 1.30 -10.80 -4.73
C HIS A 128 1.51 -10.80 -3.21
N SER A 129 1.85 -11.94 -2.61
CA SER A 129 1.90 -12.01 -1.15
C SER A 129 2.96 -12.92 -0.57
N GLU A 130 3.41 -13.95 -1.29
CA GLU A 130 4.31 -14.95 -0.71
C GLU A 130 5.65 -14.35 -0.28
N TRP A 131 6.18 -13.37 -1.02
CA TRP A 131 7.45 -12.70 -0.70
C TRP A 131 7.54 -12.22 0.76
N MET A 132 6.44 -11.70 1.31
CA MET A 132 6.44 -11.11 2.65
C MET A 132 6.46 -12.17 3.75
N LEU A 133 6.17 -13.42 3.43
CA LEU A 133 6.27 -14.55 4.34
C LEU A 133 7.72 -14.99 4.51
N HIS A 134 8.63 -14.55 3.65
CA HIS A 134 10.06 -14.91 3.69
C HIS A 134 10.92 -13.75 4.23
N ASP A 135 12.18 -14.03 4.58
CA ASP A 135 13.12 -12.97 4.94
C ASP A 135 13.32 -11.99 3.77
N ILE A 136 13.42 -10.69 4.09
CA ILE A 136 13.49 -9.60 3.10
C ILE A 136 14.86 -8.90 3.26
N PRO A 137 15.89 -9.33 2.51
CA PRO A 137 17.24 -8.79 2.63
C PRO A 137 17.32 -7.26 2.46
N ALA A 138 16.45 -6.68 1.61
CA ALA A 138 16.39 -5.25 1.34
C ALA A 138 16.16 -4.39 2.60
N LEU A 139 15.54 -4.92 3.65
CA LEU A 139 15.35 -4.21 4.92
C LEU A 139 16.68 -3.91 5.63
N LYS A 140 17.74 -4.67 5.36
CA LYS A 140 19.10 -4.38 5.87
C LYS A 140 19.66 -3.07 5.30
N GLU A 141 19.16 -2.62 4.15
CA GLU A 141 19.54 -1.36 3.51
C GLU A 141 18.60 -0.20 3.86
N LYS A 142 17.73 -0.32 4.86
CA LYS A 142 16.76 0.75 5.17
C LYS A 142 17.37 2.11 5.47
N HIS A 143 18.57 2.15 6.06
CA HIS A 143 19.31 3.41 6.28
C HIS A 143 19.66 4.11 4.97
N ARG A 144 19.94 3.35 3.92
CA ARG A 144 20.26 3.87 2.59
C ARG A 144 19.03 4.43 1.88
N TYR A 145 17.90 3.73 1.98
CA TYR A 145 16.69 4.08 1.22
C TYR A 145 15.70 4.96 1.97
N ALA A 146 15.70 4.99 3.31
CA ALA A 146 14.79 5.78 4.15
C ALA A 146 15.53 6.53 5.27
N GLY A 147 16.81 6.86 5.06
CA GLY A 147 17.63 7.63 6.00
C GLY A 147 17.04 8.99 6.37
N ASP A 148 16.29 9.63 5.46
CA ASP A 148 15.57 10.88 5.69
C ASP A 148 14.51 10.74 6.80
N LEU A 149 13.85 9.58 6.91
CA LEU A 149 12.78 9.34 7.88
C LEU A 149 13.29 8.88 9.25
N LEU A 150 14.46 8.22 9.28
CA LEU A 150 15.05 7.69 10.51
C LEU A 150 15.50 8.79 11.49
N SER A 151 15.66 10.03 11.01
CA SER A 151 15.97 11.19 11.85
C SER A 151 14.76 11.79 12.57
N ASP A 152 13.52 11.47 12.14
CA ASP A 152 12.30 12.00 12.74
C ASP A 152 11.68 10.98 13.71
N ARG A 153 11.63 11.37 14.99
CA ARG A 153 11.09 10.55 16.09
C ARG A 153 9.64 10.11 15.86
N PHE A 154 8.85 10.90 15.13
CA PHE A 154 7.47 10.53 14.80
C PHE A 154 7.41 9.33 13.86
N TYR A 155 8.21 9.33 12.80
CA TYR A 155 8.30 8.20 11.88
C TYR A 155 8.85 6.96 12.59
N VAL A 156 9.88 7.11 13.43
CA VAL A 156 10.42 5.98 14.21
C VAL A 156 9.38 5.41 15.19
N TRP A 157 8.58 6.25 15.83
CA TRP A 157 7.50 5.81 16.71
C TRP A 157 6.40 5.06 15.93
N LEU A 158 5.94 5.61 14.81
CA LEU A 158 4.95 4.94 13.96
C LEU A 158 5.49 3.62 13.43
N ASP A 159 6.75 3.59 12.97
CA ASP A 159 7.39 2.40 12.41
C ASP A 159 7.46 1.25 13.41
N ARG A 160 7.72 1.56 14.68
CA ARG A 160 7.72 0.57 15.76
C ARG A 160 6.33 0.09 16.14
N TRP A 161 5.34 0.98 16.18
CA TRP A 161 4.05 0.73 16.82
C TRP A 161 2.87 0.63 15.85
N PHE A 162 3.11 0.57 14.54
CA PHE A 162 2.09 0.63 13.50
C PHE A 162 0.92 -0.35 13.71
N LEU A 163 1.18 -1.58 14.18
CA LEU A 163 0.14 -2.56 14.47
C LEU A 163 -0.72 -2.16 15.68
N LEU A 164 -0.12 -1.56 16.71
CA LEU A 164 -0.82 -1.19 17.94
C LEU A 164 -1.78 -0.02 17.73
N LEU A 165 -1.67 0.73 16.63
CA LEU A 165 -2.64 1.77 16.26
C LEU A 165 -4.05 1.21 16.05
N GLN A 166 -4.19 -0.08 15.77
CA GLN A 166 -5.49 -0.75 15.66
C GLN A 166 -6.20 -0.92 17.01
N ILE A 167 -5.48 -0.90 18.13
CA ILE A 167 -6.07 -1.09 19.48
C ILE A 167 -7.02 0.07 19.84
N PRO A 168 -6.59 1.35 19.86
CA PRO A 168 -7.50 2.45 20.20
C PRO A 168 -8.65 2.57 19.19
N LEU A 169 -8.40 2.32 17.90
CA LEU A 169 -9.45 2.28 16.87
C LEU A 169 -10.47 1.18 17.16
N GLY A 170 -10.00 -0.03 17.47
CA GLY A 170 -10.85 -1.18 17.78
C GLY A 170 -11.67 -0.98 19.05
N LEU A 171 -11.07 -0.43 20.11
CA LEU A 171 -11.79 -0.11 21.34
C LEU A 171 -12.88 0.94 21.09
N ALA A 172 -12.58 2.01 20.35
CA ALA A 172 -13.57 3.04 20.02
C ALA A 172 -14.76 2.46 19.22
N LEU A 173 -14.47 1.63 18.21
CA LEU A 173 -15.51 0.96 17.42
C LEU A 173 -16.32 -0.04 18.24
N TYR A 174 -15.66 -0.78 19.13
CA TYR A 174 -16.33 -1.73 20.01
C TYR A 174 -17.35 -1.02 20.90
N TRP A 175 -16.89 -0.02 21.67
CA TRP A 175 -17.76 0.73 22.57
C TRP A 175 -18.88 1.46 21.83
N TYR A 176 -18.60 2.03 20.66
CA TYR A 176 -19.63 2.64 19.84
C TYR A 176 -20.67 1.63 19.36
N GLY A 177 -20.24 0.44 18.90
CA GLY A 177 -21.16 -0.60 18.42
C GLY A 177 -22.08 -1.15 19.51
N GLU A 178 -21.55 -1.33 20.72
CA GLU A 178 -22.34 -1.70 21.90
C GLU A 178 -23.33 -0.59 22.27
N ALA A 179 -22.86 0.65 22.41
CA ALA A 179 -23.68 1.78 22.84
C ALA A 179 -24.79 2.14 21.83
N ALA A 180 -24.52 2.01 20.54
CA ALA A 180 -25.47 2.31 19.46
C ALA A 180 -26.40 1.14 19.12
N GLY A 181 -26.27 -0.02 19.80
CA GLY A 181 -27.11 -1.19 19.55
C GLY A 181 -26.98 -1.74 18.13
N VAL A 182 -25.78 -1.69 17.54
CA VAL A 182 -25.53 -2.18 16.18
C VAL A 182 -25.74 -3.69 16.13
N HIS A 183 -26.35 -4.21 15.06
CA HIS A 183 -26.43 -5.66 14.85
C HIS A 183 -25.03 -6.29 14.81
N GLY A 184 -24.81 -7.33 15.63
CA GLY A 184 -23.48 -7.91 15.85
C GLY A 184 -22.62 -7.18 16.89
N GLY A 185 -23.14 -6.11 17.50
CA GLY A 185 -22.52 -5.35 18.57
C GLY A 185 -21.21 -4.66 18.17
N GLY A 186 -20.41 -4.33 19.19
CA GLY A 186 -19.07 -3.79 19.01
C GLY A 186 -18.14 -4.74 18.26
N VAL A 187 -18.31 -6.05 18.49
CA VAL A 187 -17.52 -7.10 17.82
C VAL A 187 -17.74 -7.06 16.31
N GLY A 188 -18.99 -6.97 15.85
CA GLY A 188 -19.33 -6.88 14.43
C GLY A 188 -18.65 -5.68 13.77
N LEU A 189 -18.73 -4.50 14.38
CA LEU A 189 -18.05 -3.31 13.88
C LEU A 189 -16.53 -3.49 13.79
N VAL A 190 -15.90 -4.02 14.85
CA VAL A 190 -14.45 -4.28 14.87
C VAL A 190 -14.04 -5.26 13.76
N LEU A 191 -14.78 -6.35 13.57
CA LEU A 191 -14.49 -7.36 12.55
C LEU A 191 -14.58 -6.79 11.12
N TRP A 192 -15.57 -5.95 10.85
CA TRP A 192 -15.71 -5.27 9.55
C TRP A 192 -14.62 -4.22 9.33
N ALA A 193 -14.43 -3.35 10.32
CA ALA A 193 -13.55 -2.20 10.25
C ALA A 193 -12.07 -2.55 10.31
N ILE A 194 -11.70 -3.68 10.94
CA ILE A 194 -10.29 -4.06 11.17
C ILE A 194 -9.86 -5.23 10.27
N PRO A 195 -10.12 -6.51 10.60
CA PRO A 195 -9.56 -7.62 9.85
C PRO A 195 -10.10 -7.70 8.42
N LEU A 196 -11.41 -7.53 8.20
CA LEU A 196 -11.98 -7.55 6.85
C LEU A 196 -11.40 -6.42 5.98
N ARG A 197 -11.41 -5.18 6.50
CA ARG A 197 -10.79 -4.02 5.85
C ARG A 197 -9.30 -4.24 5.56
N LEU A 198 -8.53 -4.75 6.52
CA LEU A 198 -7.10 -5.02 6.32
C LEU A 198 -6.87 -6.07 5.23
N ALA A 199 -7.58 -7.20 5.27
CA ALA A 199 -7.47 -8.24 4.25
C ALA A 199 -7.78 -7.71 2.84
N VAL A 200 -8.85 -6.92 2.68
CA VAL A 200 -9.20 -6.31 1.39
C VAL A 200 -8.14 -5.30 0.95
N VAL A 201 -7.70 -4.39 1.83
CA VAL A 201 -6.66 -3.39 1.51
C VAL A 201 -5.33 -4.05 1.13
N TYR A 202 -4.96 -5.13 1.81
CA TYR A 202 -3.80 -5.94 1.48
C TYR A 202 -3.88 -6.46 0.06
N HIS A 203 -4.94 -7.19 -0.29
CA HIS A 203 -5.09 -7.70 -1.65
C HIS A 203 -5.11 -6.59 -2.71
N VAL A 204 -5.76 -5.45 -2.44
CA VAL A 204 -5.74 -4.29 -3.34
C VAL A 204 -4.33 -3.75 -3.57
N THR A 205 -3.51 -3.69 -2.52
CA THR A 205 -2.13 -3.20 -2.64
C THR A 205 -1.23 -4.24 -3.30
N TRP A 206 -1.38 -5.52 -2.94
CA TRP A 206 -0.66 -6.64 -3.52
C TRP A 206 -0.95 -6.85 -5.00
N LEU A 207 -2.15 -6.49 -5.46
CA LEU A 207 -2.50 -6.43 -6.87
C LEU A 207 -1.66 -5.40 -7.64
N VAL A 208 -1.22 -4.32 -6.99
CA VAL A 208 -0.27 -3.38 -7.61
C VAL A 208 1.04 -4.11 -7.90
N ASN A 209 1.60 -4.84 -6.94
CA ASN A 209 2.85 -5.57 -7.14
C ASN A 209 2.73 -6.73 -8.14
N SER A 210 1.61 -7.46 -8.16
CA SER A 210 1.45 -8.64 -9.02
C SER A 210 0.75 -8.35 -10.33
N ALA A 211 -0.51 -7.94 -10.29
CA ALA A 211 -1.33 -7.80 -11.48
C ALA A 211 -0.82 -6.70 -12.41
N THR A 212 -0.29 -5.60 -11.86
CA THR A 212 0.29 -4.53 -12.70
C THR A 212 1.67 -4.86 -13.25
N HIS A 213 2.29 -5.99 -12.88
CA HIS A 213 3.50 -6.50 -13.54
C HIS A 213 3.22 -7.65 -14.52
N ALA A 214 1.97 -8.14 -14.56
CA ALA A 214 1.58 -9.27 -15.41
C ALA A 214 0.56 -8.91 -16.48
N PHE A 215 -0.41 -8.04 -16.17
CA PHE A 215 -1.58 -7.77 -17.00
C PHE A 215 -1.71 -6.30 -17.36
N GLY A 216 -2.33 -6.03 -18.51
CA GLY A 216 -2.62 -4.68 -18.99
C GLY A 216 -1.68 -4.17 -20.07
N TYR A 217 -1.79 -2.88 -20.37
CA TYR A 217 -1.08 -2.23 -21.47
C TYR A 217 0.11 -1.41 -20.97
N ARG A 218 0.90 -0.85 -21.89
CA ARG A 218 2.02 0.03 -21.56
C ARG A 218 1.95 1.27 -22.42
N ASN A 219 2.11 2.43 -21.81
CA ASN A 219 2.29 3.70 -22.53
C ASN A 219 3.77 3.98 -22.79
N PHE A 220 4.66 3.47 -21.93
CA PHE A 220 6.07 3.82 -21.93
C PHE A 220 6.98 2.59 -21.90
N ASN A 221 8.15 2.73 -22.53
CA ASN A 221 9.14 1.67 -22.60
C ASN A 221 10.06 1.64 -21.36
N SER A 222 9.52 1.24 -20.21
CA SER A 222 10.29 1.07 -18.95
C SER A 222 11.09 -0.25 -18.94
N PRO A 223 12.23 -0.35 -18.24
CA PRO A 223 13.08 -1.54 -18.27
C PRO A 223 12.50 -2.77 -17.52
N ASP A 224 11.49 -2.56 -16.68
CA ASP A 224 10.77 -3.56 -15.87
C ASP A 224 9.52 -4.13 -16.59
N LEU A 225 8.75 -4.97 -15.88
CA LEU A 225 7.50 -5.61 -16.35
C LEU A 225 6.24 -4.79 -16.05
N SER A 226 6.35 -3.59 -15.47
CA SER A 226 5.21 -2.73 -15.12
C SER A 226 4.23 -2.51 -16.29
N ARG A 227 2.94 -2.47 -15.98
CA ARG A 227 1.80 -2.33 -16.90
C ARG A 227 0.73 -1.46 -16.25
N ASN A 228 -0.07 -0.83 -17.09
CA ASN A 228 -1.25 -0.09 -16.70
C ASN A 228 -2.45 -1.05 -16.66
N CYS A 229 -3.09 -1.15 -15.49
CA CYS A 229 -4.19 -2.05 -15.23
C CYS A 229 -5.36 -1.27 -14.63
N TRP A 230 -6.40 -1.04 -15.43
CA TRP A 230 -7.48 -0.10 -15.08
C TRP A 230 -8.29 -0.53 -13.85
N TRP A 231 -8.57 -1.83 -13.70
CA TRP A 231 -9.35 -2.33 -12.57
C TRP A 231 -8.55 -2.28 -11.27
N VAL A 232 -7.22 -2.49 -11.33
CA VAL A 232 -6.34 -2.21 -10.18
C VAL A 232 -6.41 -0.73 -9.86
N ALA A 233 -6.34 0.16 -10.85
CA ALA A 233 -6.36 1.61 -10.63
C ALA A 233 -7.66 2.09 -9.96
N VAL A 234 -8.80 1.48 -10.27
CA VAL A 234 -10.07 1.78 -9.58
C VAL A 234 -9.99 1.40 -8.10
N LEU A 235 -9.51 0.20 -7.79
CA LEU A 235 -9.40 -0.30 -6.41
C LEU A 235 -8.33 0.44 -5.60
N SER A 236 -7.18 0.75 -6.22
CA SER A 236 -6.03 1.36 -5.56
C SER A 236 -5.93 2.86 -5.80
N PHE A 237 -7.05 3.53 -6.12
CA PHE A 237 -7.13 4.99 -6.23
C PHE A 237 -6.10 5.62 -7.20
N GLY A 238 -5.75 4.91 -8.26
CA GLY A 238 -4.85 5.35 -9.32
C GLY A 238 -3.50 4.62 -9.38
N GLU A 239 -3.17 3.75 -8.41
CA GLU A 239 -1.87 3.04 -8.40
C GLU A 239 -1.76 1.92 -9.44
N GLY A 240 -2.87 1.55 -10.09
CA GLY A 240 -2.87 0.64 -11.22
C GLY A 240 -2.29 1.22 -12.52
N TRP A 241 -2.04 2.54 -12.60
CA TRP A 241 -1.31 3.17 -13.71
C TRP A 241 0.21 2.98 -13.57
N HIS A 242 0.61 1.73 -13.36
CA HIS A 242 1.91 1.40 -12.81
C HIS A 242 3.04 1.55 -13.83
N ASN A 243 2.78 1.30 -15.12
CA ASN A 243 3.77 1.56 -16.17
C ASN A 243 4.07 3.06 -16.31
N ASN A 244 3.05 3.91 -16.17
CA ASN A 244 3.24 5.36 -16.16
C ASN A 244 4.08 5.80 -14.97
N HIS A 245 3.75 5.28 -13.79
CA HIS A 245 4.47 5.53 -12.56
C HIS A 245 5.94 5.13 -12.66
N HIS A 246 6.24 3.92 -13.14
CA HIS A 246 7.61 3.44 -13.32
C HIS A 246 8.41 4.23 -14.37
N ALA A 247 7.73 4.80 -15.37
CA ALA A 247 8.38 5.68 -16.34
C ALA A 247 8.66 7.08 -15.77
N TYR A 248 7.79 7.59 -14.89
CA TYR A 248 7.89 8.93 -14.29
C TYR A 248 7.61 8.91 -12.78
N PRO A 249 8.50 8.30 -11.97
CA PRO A 249 8.24 8.06 -10.54
C PRO A 249 8.10 9.34 -9.72
N ASP A 250 8.70 10.44 -10.17
CA ASP A 250 8.60 11.75 -9.52
C ASP A 250 7.27 12.47 -9.81
N SER A 251 6.42 11.94 -10.69
CA SER A 251 5.15 12.57 -11.05
C SER A 251 4.10 12.36 -9.95
N ALA A 252 3.43 13.43 -9.52
CA ALA A 252 2.31 13.33 -8.57
C ALA A 252 1.03 12.75 -9.21
N ARG A 253 0.98 12.69 -10.54
CA ARG A 253 -0.12 12.17 -11.34
C ARG A 253 0.33 10.89 -12.05
N HIS A 254 -0.34 9.77 -11.79
CA HIS A 254 -0.02 8.49 -12.42
C HIS A 254 -0.90 8.21 -13.64
N GLY A 255 -2.17 8.65 -13.61
CA GLY A 255 -3.06 8.57 -14.78
C GLY A 255 -2.71 9.65 -15.81
N LEU A 256 -1.94 9.31 -16.85
CA LEU A 256 -1.38 10.25 -17.81
C LEU A 256 -2.25 10.42 -19.06
N ARG A 257 -3.00 9.40 -19.48
CA ARG A 257 -4.00 9.49 -20.57
C ARG A 257 -5.34 10.02 -20.05
N TRP A 258 -6.20 10.52 -20.96
CA TRP A 258 -7.46 11.16 -20.60
C TRP A 258 -8.45 10.20 -19.91
N PHE A 259 -8.40 8.90 -20.24
CA PHE A 259 -9.25 7.86 -19.66
C PHE A 259 -8.66 7.22 -18.40
N GLU A 260 -7.43 7.58 -18.02
CA GLU A 260 -6.74 7.02 -16.86
C GLU A 260 -7.15 7.75 -15.58
N PHE A 261 -8.27 7.32 -15.00
CA PHE A 261 -8.85 7.90 -13.80
C PHE A 261 -7.96 7.69 -12.57
N ASP A 262 -7.59 8.77 -11.89
CA ASP A 262 -6.63 8.76 -10.77
C ASP A 262 -7.22 9.52 -9.58
N ILE A 263 -7.85 8.78 -8.65
CA ILE A 263 -8.52 9.33 -7.47
C ILE A 263 -7.54 10.07 -6.57
N THR A 264 -6.32 9.54 -6.40
CA THR A 264 -5.28 10.18 -5.59
C THR A 264 -4.86 11.52 -6.19
N TRP A 265 -4.72 11.60 -7.52
CA TRP A 265 -4.47 12.87 -8.20
C TRP A 265 -5.60 13.89 -8.01
N MET A 266 -6.86 13.44 -7.98
CA MET A 266 -8.00 14.33 -7.69
C MET A 266 -7.89 14.95 -6.29
N HIS A 267 -7.45 14.18 -5.30
CA HIS A 267 -7.18 14.71 -3.96
C HIS A 267 -6.03 15.71 -3.96
N ILE A 268 -4.94 15.44 -4.69
CA ILE A 268 -3.83 16.39 -4.84
C ILE A 268 -4.32 17.70 -5.48
N ARG A 269 -5.17 17.63 -6.51
CA ARG A 269 -5.80 18.81 -7.12
C ARG A 269 -6.68 19.58 -6.14
N LEU A 270 -7.44 18.89 -5.29
CA LEU A 270 -8.25 19.51 -4.25
C LEU A 270 -7.37 20.22 -3.23
N LEU A 271 -6.35 19.54 -2.68
CA LEU A 271 -5.41 20.14 -1.74
C LEU A 271 -4.67 21.35 -2.35
N ARG A 272 -4.35 21.30 -3.65
CA ARG A 272 -3.80 22.44 -4.39
C ARG A 272 -4.77 23.61 -4.45
N LYS A 273 -6.05 23.36 -4.74
CA LYS A 273 -7.10 24.39 -4.74
C LYS A 273 -7.27 25.04 -3.36
N LEU A 274 -7.07 24.26 -2.29
CA LEU A 274 -7.10 24.74 -0.90
C LEU A 274 -5.80 25.43 -0.46
N GLY A 275 -4.78 25.54 -1.32
CA GLY A 275 -3.49 26.15 -0.96
C GLY A 275 -2.61 25.28 -0.05
N LEU A 276 -2.92 23.99 0.10
CA LEU A 276 -2.24 23.06 0.99
C LEU A 276 -1.10 22.27 0.33
N THR A 277 -0.94 22.35 -0.99
CA THR A 277 0.19 21.69 -1.69
C THR A 277 1.15 22.70 -2.30
N ARG A 278 2.44 22.38 -2.30
CA ARG A 278 3.50 23.12 -3.00
C ARG A 278 4.35 22.16 -3.84
N LYS A 279 5.12 22.72 -4.79
CA LYS A 279 6.08 21.99 -5.64
C LYS A 279 5.53 20.70 -6.28
N VAL A 280 4.29 20.72 -6.75
CA VAL A 280 3.66 19.56 -7.39
C VAL A 280 4.35 19.24 -8.72
N ARG A 281 5.04 18.11 -8.78
CA ARG A 281 5.73 17.59 -9.96
C ARG A 281 4.73 16.84 -10.85
N GLN A 282 4.87 16.98 -12.16
CA GLN A 282 4.10 16.24 -13.15
C GLN A 282 5.02 15.79 -14.27
N ALA A 283 4.79 14.57 -14.77
CA ALA A 283 5.49 14.03 -15.93
C ALA A 283 5.38 14.98 -17.14
N ARG A 284 6.47 15.13 -17.87
CA ARG A 284 6.51 15.79 -19.18
C ARG A 284 6.88 14.73 -20.22
N TYR A 285 5.99 14.51 -21.18
CA TYR A 285 6.17 13.50 -22.22
C TYR A 285 5.48 13.95 -23.52
N SER A 286 6.01 13.51 -24.66
CA SER A 286 5.37 13.68 -25.97
C SER A 286 4.22 12.66 -26.09
N GLY A 287 3.02 13.17 -26.38
CA GLY A 287 1.76 12.41 -26.41
C GLY A 287 1.77 11.24 -27.39
#